data_AF-A0A7X1H7E6-F1
#
_entry.id   AF-A0A7X1H7E6-F1
#
_cell.length_a   1.000
_cell.length_b   1.000
_cell.length_c   1.000
_cell.angle_alpha   90.00
_cell.angle_beta   90.00
_cell.angle_gamma   90.00
#
_symmetry.space_group_name_H-M   'P 1'
#
loop_
_entity.id
_entity.type
_entity.pdbx_description
1 polymer ?
#
loop_
_entity_poly.entity_id
_entity_poly.type
_entity_poly.pdbx_seq_one_letter_code
_entity_poly.pdbx_strand_id
1 'polypeptide(L)'
;MNKIAKKKFSTEISIYYQDRFKKNKDRLFEFVNHDHVSWNNNNAERAIKLLATHTNRKIKLFSEKRMRDYLKIMSIYQTCVYNNVSFMKFLISEERNFERFFDNYF
;
A
#
# COMPACT_ATOMS: atom_id res chain seq x y z
N MET A 1 -6.41 4.78 -25.27
CA MET A 1 -5.00 4.29 -25.34
C MET A 1 -4.44 4.17 -26.76
N ASN A 2 -5.19 3.65 -27.75
CA ASN A 2 -4.68 3.43 -29.11
C ASN A 2 -4.11 4.67 -29.82
N LYS A 3 -4.61 5.88 -29.51
CA LYS A 3 -4.05 7.14 -30.06
C LYS A 3 -2.60 7.39 -29.61
N ILE A 4 -2.28 7.14 -28.35
CA ILE A 4 -0.93 7.35 -27.80
C ILE A 4 0.03 6.28 -28.33
N ALA A 5 -0.42 5.02 -28.42
CA ALA A 5 0.41 3.91 -28.91
C ALA A 5 0.79 4.03 -30.40
N LYS A 6 -0.06 4.67 -31.22
CA LYS A 6 0.14 4.83 -32.67
C LYS A 6 0.86 6.13 -33.06
N LYS A 7 0.98 7.10 -32.13
CA LYS A 7 1.63 8.39 -32.40
C LYS A 7 3.15 8.19 -32.52
N LYS A 8 3.82 8.88 -33.45
CA LYS A 8 5.29 8.90 -33.47
C LYS A 8 5.79 10.00 -32.53
N PHE A 9 6.69 9.62 -31.63
CA PHE A 9 7.40 10.56 -30.75
C PHE A 9 8.87 10.57 -31.14
N SER A 10 9.51 11.73 -31.01
CA SER A 10 10.90 11.95 -31.42
C SER A 10 11.89 11.97 -30.25
N THR A 11 11.42 12.24 -29.02
CA THR A 11 12.29 12.29 -27.84
C THR A 11 12.35 10.94 -27.16
N GLU A 12 13.54 10.57 -26.67
CA GLU A 12 13.78 9.31 -25.95
C GLU A 12 12.83 9.12 -24.78
N ILE A 13 12.61 10.18 -23.98
CA ILE A 13 11.68 10.17 -22.85
C ILE A 13 10.25 9.82 -23.29
N SER A 14 9.79 10.40 -24.40
CA SER A 14 8.43 10.15 -24.90
C SER A 14 8.28 8.75 -25.46
N ILE A 15 9.32 8.22 -26.12
CA ILE A 15 9.37 6.83 -26.61
C ILE A 15 9.36 5.87 -25.41
N TYR A 16 10.18 6.12 -24.39
CA TYR A 16 10.21 5.35 -23.16
C TYR A 16 8.83 5.25 -22.48
N TYR A 17 8.16 6.39 -22.29
CA TYR A 17 6.82 6.39 -21.71
C TYR A 17 5.80 5.71 -22.63
N GLN A 18 5.87 5.93 -23.95
CA GLN A 18 4.99 5.27 -24.91
C GLN A 18 5.10 3.74 -24.82
N ASP A 19 6.32 3.20 -24.75
CA ASP A 19 6.52 1.74 -24.66
C ASP A 19 6.07 1.18 -23.32
N ARG A 20 6.28 1.92 -22.23
CA ARG A 20 5.73 1.57 -20.92
C ARG A 20 4.20 1.55 -20.94
N PHE A 21 3.54 2.50 -21.60
CA PHE A 21 2.09 2.50 -21.78
C PHE A 21 1.63 1.30 -22.60
N LYS A 22 2.29 0.99 -23.72
CA LYS A 22 1.95 -0.19 -24.56
C LYS A 22 2.04 -1.48 -23.74
N LYS A 23 3.11 -1.65 -22.97
CA LYS A 23 3.36 -2.85 -22.15
C LYS A 23 2.33 -3.03 -21.03
N ASN A 24 1.88 -1.94 -20.42
CA ASN A 24 0.98 -1.99 -19.25
C ASN A 24 -0.48 -1.66 -19.58
N LYS A 25 -0.83 -1.50 -20.87
CA LYS A 25 -2.14 -1.01 -21.32
C LYS A 25 -3.31 -1.81 -20.72
N ASP A 26 -3.16 -3.12 -20.63
CA ASP A 26 -4.23 -4.04 -20.20
C ASP A 26 -4.37 -4.06 -18.67
N ARG A 27 -3.37 -3.55 -17.93
CA ARG A 27 -3.36 -3.53 -16.46
C ARG A 27 -3.53 -2.14 -15.86
N LEU A 28 -3.48 -1.09 -16.67
CA LEU A 28 -3.48 0.30 -16.18
C LEU A 28 -4.76 0.65 -15.40
N PHE A 29 -5.87 0.03 -15.78
CA PHE A 29 -7.19 0.23 -15.17
C PHE A 29 -7.71 -1.03 -14.49
N GLU A 30 -6.81 -1.95 -14.10
CA GLU A 30 -7.19 -3.22 -13.48
C GLU A 30 -8.06 -2.99 -12.23
N PHE A 31 -7.83 -1.92 -11.47
CA PHE A 31 -8.63 -1.57 -10.29
C PHE A 31 -10.14 -1.40 -10.58
N VAL A 32 -10.54 -1.11 -11.83
CA VAL A 32 -11.95 -1.03 -12.21
C VAL A 32 -12.64 -2.40 -12.17
N ASN A 33 -11.85 -3.48 -12.30
CA ASN A 33 -12.35 -4.85 -12.27
C ASN A 33 -12.44 -5.44 -10.85
N HIS A 34 -12.03 -4.70 -9.81
CA HIS A 34 -12.03 -5.17 -8.42
C HIS A 34 -12.81 -4.21 -7.53
N ASP A 35 -13.73 -4.76 -6.74
CA ASP A 35 -14.45 -3.96 -5.74
C ASP A 35 -13.53 -3.51 -4.61
N HIS A 36 -13.85 -2.35 -4.02
CA HIS A 36 -13.14 -1.77 -2.87
C HIS A 36 -11.65 -1.45 -3.09
N VAL A 37 -11.17 -1.41 -4.33
CA VAL A 37 -9.82 -0.95 -4.67
C VAL A 37 -9.87 0.53 -5.07
N SER A 38 -9.11 1.36 -4.35
CA SER A 38 -8.99 2.79 -4.68
C SER A 38 -8.27 2.98 -6.01
N TRP A 39 -8.77 3.90 -6.85
CA TRP A 39 -8.07 4.37 -8.04
C TRP A 39 -6.72 5.04 -7.69
N ASN A 40 -6.62 5.58 -6.47
CA ASN A 40 -5.42 6.24 -5.97
C ASN A 40 -4.50 5.22 -5.27
N ASN A 41 -3.29 5.07 -5.82
CA ASN A 41 -2.25 4.19 -5.31
C ASN A 41 -1.63 4.63 -3.97
N ASN A 42 -1.96 5.82 -3.45
CA ASN A 42 -1.41 6.35 -2.20
C ASN A 42 -1.54 5.38 -1.03
N ASN A 43 -2.67 4.67 -0.93
CA ASN A 43 -2.91 3.72 0.15
C ASN A 43 -1.93 2.53 0.09
N ALA A 44 -1.74 1.95 -1.10
CA ALA A 44 -0.80 0.85 -1.29
C ALA A 44 0.65 1.32 -1.14
N GLU A 45 0.99 2.49 -1.68
CA GLU A 45 2.32 3.07 -1.53
C GLU A 45 2.66 3.35 -0.06
N ARG A 46 1.71 3.90 0.72
CA ARG A 46 1.90 4.16 2.15
C ARG A 46 2.05 2.85 2.94
N ALA A 47 1.28 1.81 2.61
CA ALA A 47 1.41 0.49 3.20
C ALA A 47 2.81 -0.11 2.94
N ILE A 48 3.27 -0.07 1.69
CA ILE A 48 4.57 -0.62 1.26
C ILE A 48 5.74 0.22 1.79
N LYS A 49 5.63 1.55 1.82
CA LYS A 49 6.67 2.44 2.33
C LYS A 49 7.03 2.11 3.75
N LEU A 50 6.04 1.92 4.63
CA LEU A 50 6.31 1.60 6.02
C LEU A 50 7.05 0.27 6.16
N LEU A 51 6.68 -0.73 5.35
CA LEU A 51 7.42 -1.99 5.26
C LEU A 51 8.85 -1.76 4.78
N ALA A 52 9.05 -0.98 3.72
CA ALA A 52 10.37 -0.67 3.20
C ALA A 52 11.25 0.09 4.22
N THR A 53 10.67 0.98 5.02
CA THR A 53 11.37 1.65 6.12
C THR A 53 11.77 0.67 7.21
N HIS A 54 10.92 -0.32 7.51
CA HIS A 54 11.19 -1.32 8.54
C HIS A 54 11.90 -2.57 8.02
N THR A 55 12.13 -2.69 6.72
CA THR A 55 13.04 -3.69 6.12
C THR A 55 14.48 -3.38 6.51
N ASN A 56 14.80 -3.62 7.78
CA ASN A 56 16.14 -4.05 8.14
C ASN A 56 16.51 -5.25 7.26
N ARG A 57 17.79 -5.40 6.91
CA ARG A 57 18.33 -6.45 6.00
C ARG A 57 17.78 -7.87 6.25
N LYS A 58 17.21 -8.14 7.44
CA LYS A 58 16.64 -9.40 7.91
C LYS A 58 15.22 -9.74 7.44
N ILE A 59 14.42 -8.82 6.89
CA ILE A 59 13.07 -9.16 6.38
C ILE A 59 13.14 -10.15 5.20
N LYS A 60 14.24 -10.15 4.43
CA LYS A 60 14.51 -11.16 3.39
C LYS A 60 14.57 -12.60 3.93
N LEU A 61 14.76 -12.78 5.24
CA LEU A 61 14.82 -14.10 5.91
C LEU A 61 13.46 -14.52 6.49
N PHE A 62 12.40 -13.75 6.25
CA PHE A 62 11.08 -14.09 6.77
C PHE A 62 10.47 -15.17 5.89
N SER A 63 9.99 -16.25 6.50
CA SER A 63 9.06 -17.14 5.83
C SER A 63 7.76 -16.40 5.54
N GLU A 64 6.98 -16.89 4.58
CA GLU A 64 5.68 -16.32 4.22
C GLU A 64 4.75 -16.17 5.44
N LYS A 65 4.78 -17.14 6.37
CA LYS A 65 4.04 -17.08 7.64
C LYS A 65 4.49 -15.90 8.50
N ARG A 66 5.81 -15.75 8.70
CA ARG A 66 6.36 -14.63 9.49
C ARG A 66 6.06 -13.28 8.85
N MET A 67 6.08 -13.20 7.52
CA MET A 67 5.69 -12.00 6.80
C MET A 67 4.22 -11.65 7.03
N ARG A 68 3.32 -12.64 6.94
CA ARG A 68 1.89 -12.43 7.23
C ARG A 68 1.66 -11.88 8.63
N ASP A 69 2.29 -12.46 9.65
CA ASP A 69 2.11 -12.00 11.04
C ASP A 69 2.71 -10.61 11.26
N TYR A 70 3.84 -10.32 10.61
CA TYR A 70 4.43 -8.99 10.61
C TYR A 70 3.52 -7.94 9.96
N LEU A 71 2.91 -8.26 8.81
CA LEU A 71 1.95 -7.39 8.12
C LEU A 71 0.73 -7.08 8.97
N LYS A 72 0.22 -8.04 9.75
CA LYS A 72 -0.88 -7.80 10.69
C LYS A 72 -0.51 -6.75 11.74
N ILE A 73 0.62 -6.93 12.43
CA ILE A 73 1.11 -5.97 13.43
C ILE A 73 1.30 -4.58 12.79
N MET A 74 1.85 -4.54 11.59
CA MET A 74 2.08 -3.30 10.86
C MET A 74 0.78 -2.58 10.50
N SER A 75 -0.26 -3.33 10.12
CA SER A 75 -1.58 -2.76 9.82
C SER A 75 -2.23 -2.14 11.06
N ILE A 76 -2.09 -2.77 12.23
CA ILE A 76 -2.58 -2.22 13.52
C ILE A 76 -1.84 -0.93 13.85
N TYR A 77 -0.51 -0.94 13.72
CA TYR A 77 0.32 0.26 13.94
C TYR A 77 -0.10 1.42 13.01
N GLN A 78 -0.27 1.17 11.71
CA GLN A 78 -0.72 2.19 10.77
C GLN A 78 -2.09 2.75 11.15
N THR A 79 -3.02 1.88 11.56
CA THR A 79 -4.35 2.28 12.00
C THR A 79 -4.27 3.18 13.25
N CYS A 80 -3.39 2.86 14.21
CA CYS A 80 -3.13 3.74 15.36
C CYS A 80 -2.62 5.12 14.91
N VAL A 81 -1.65 5.16 13.99
CA VAL A 81 -1.09 6.41 13.46
C VAL A 81 -2.16 7.26 12.75
N TYR A 82 -3.02 6.64 11.93
CA TYR A 82 -4.11 7.36 11.25
C TYR A 82 -5.13 7.95 12.22
N ASN A 83 -5.35 7.27 13.34
CA ASN A 83 -6.31 7.68 14.36
C ASN A 83 -5.67 8.50 15.50
N ASN A 84 -4.39 8.86 15.40
CA ASN A 84 -3.65 9.57 16.44
C ASN A 84 -3.68 8.87 17.82
N VAL A 85 -3.71 7.54 17.82
CA VAL A 85 -3.70 6.69 19.02
C VAL A 85 -2.29 6.16 19.27
N SER A 86 -1.90 6.08 20.54
CA SER A 86 -0.65 5.40 20.92
C SER A 86 -0.77 3.90 20.68
N PHE A 87 0.05 3.37 19.76
CA PHE A 87 0.10 1.95 19.44
C PHE A 87 0.31 1.05 20.68
N MET A 88 1.20 1.43 21.59
CA MET A 88 1.45 0.65 22.80
C MET A 88 0.26 0.68 23.76
N LYS A 89 -0.41 1.83 23.93
CA LYS A 89 -1.63 1.91 24.76
C LYS A 89 -2.74 1.03 24.18
N PHE A 90 -2.91 1.05 22.86
CA PHE A 90 -3.87 0.18 22.18
C PHE A 90 -3.57 -1.31 22.42
N LEU A 91 -2.32 -1.74 22.25
CA LEU A 91 -1.95 -3.15 22.50
C LEU A 91 -2.17 -3.59 23.95
N ILE A 92 -1.86 -2.73 24.92
CA ILE A 92 -1.99 -3.04 26.35
C ILE A 92 -3.46 -3.06 26.79
N SER A 93 -4.34 -2.30 26.13
CA SER A 93 -5.77 -2.27 26.47
C SER A 93 -6.51 -3.58 26.19
N GLU A 94 -5.91 -4.47 25.40
CA GLU A 94 -6.53 -5.70 24.88
C GLU A 94 -7.80 -5.46 24.03
N GLU A 95 -8.14 -4.20 23.75
CA GLU A 95 -9.25 -3.85 22.89
C GLU A 95 -9.00 -4.27 21.45
N ARG A 96 -10.05 -4.78 20.81
CA ARG A 96 -10.00 -5.27 19.43
C ARG A 96 -10.68 -4.34 18.44
N ASN A 97 -11.39 -3.33 18.95
CA ASN A 97 -12.13 -2.36 18.16
C ASN A 97 -11.64 -0.95 18.55
N PHE A 98 -11.29 -0.15 17.54
CA PHE A 98 -10.79 1.21 17.76
C PHE A 98 -11.85 2.16 18.31
N GLU A 99 -13.11 2.05 17.88
CA GLU A 99 -14.23 2.85 18.38
C GLU A 99 -14.42 2.62 19.89
N ARG A 100 -14.44 1.36 20.32
CA ARG A 100 -14.51 1.00 21.75
C ARG A 100 -13.31 1.50 22.54
N PHE A 101 -12.11 1.41 21.95
CA PHE A 101 -10.90 1.95 22.56
C PHE A 101 -10.99 3.48 22.71
N PHE A 102 -11.60 4.19 21.77
CA PHE A 102 -11.84 5.63 21.93
C PHE A 102 -12.80 5.90 23.08
N ASP A 103 -13.98 5.27 23.09
CA ASP A 103 -15.01 5.47 24.11
C ASP A 103 -14.51 5.22 25.54
N ASN A 104 -13.57 4.28 25.71
CA ASN A 104 -13.07 3.87 27.03
C ASN A 104 -11.87 4.70 27.53
N TYR A 105 -11.14 5.39 26.65
CA TYR A 105 -9.85 6.01 26.97
C TYR A 105 -9.73 7.49 26.55
N PHE A 106 -10.76 8.05 25.90
CA PHE A 106 -10.87 9.45 25.48
C PHE A 106 -12.30 9.96 25.64
#